data_AF-A0A922VPY4-F1
#
_entry.id   AF-A0A922VPY4-F1
#
_cell.length_a   1.000
_cell.length_b   1.000
_cell.length_c   1.000
_cell.angle_alpha   90.00
_cell.angle_beta   90.00
_cell.angle_gamma   90.00
#
_symmetry.space_group_name_H-M   'P 1'
#
loop_
_entity.id
_entity.type
_entity.pdbx_description
1 polymer ?
#
loop_
_entity_poly.entity_id
_entity_poly.type
_entity_poly.pdbx_seq_one_letter_code
_entity_poly.pdbx_strand_id
1 'polypeptide(L)'
;MTRLMAALLVLTVIMVQSALAESEEGVLEQAMRDDAAGFQAMAEDVIAGFGGPDGLTPDGIEDHVALARAVARAEAMRRLLAIDLGNDGSVDRNELEVTQRAASAAARGRLERQFASADTNGDARIDPAEIRANGHIAALRAMSETDVELLRALITLDLGGDGAVSLQELRTALSRLDEAT
;
A
#
# COMPACT_ATOMS: atom_id res chain seq x y z
N MET A 1 38.82 11.30 -21.14
CA MET A 1 37.54 11.92 -20.70
C MET A 1 36.50 10.87 -20.27
N THR A 2 36.34 9.75 -20.98
CA THR A 2 35.38 8.68 -20.64
C THR A 2 35.57 8.02 -19.27
N ARG A 3 36.80 7.73 -18.85
CA ARG A 3 37.07 7.13 -17.52
C ARG A 3 36.75 8.03 -16.32
N LEU A 4 36.91 9.35 -16.48
CA LEU A 4 36.62 10.32 -15.41
C LEU A 4 35.11 10.51 -15.23
N MET A 5 34.34 10.52 -16.33
CA MET A 5 32.88 10.55 -16.26
C MET A 5 32.29 9.25 -15.71
N ALA A 6 32.86 8.09 -16.03
CA ALA A 6 32.41 6.82 -15.47
C ALA A 6 32.66 6.76 -13.94
N ALA A 7 33.79 7.24 -13.45
CA ALA A 7 34.08 7.30 -12.02
C ALA A 7 33.14 8.26 -11.27
N LEU A 8 32.80 9.41 -11.87
CA LEU A 8 31.85 10.36 -11.29
C LEU A 8 30.42 9.79 -11.25
N LEU A 9 30.00 9.06 -12.29
CA LEU A 9 28.71 8.38 -12.34
C LEU A 9 28.60 7.28 -11.28
N VAL A 10 29.65 6.47 -11.11
CA VAL A 10 29.68 5.43 -10.07
C VAL A 10 29.65 6.05 -8.68
N LEU A 11 30.43 7.11 -8.43
CA LEU A 11 30.44 7.79 -7.14
C LEU A 11 29.09 8.42 -6.79
N THR A 12 28.41 9.03 -7.78
CA THR A 12 27.07 9.59 -7.58
C THR A 12 26.03 8.51 -7.32
N VAL A 13 26.06 7.39 -8.04
CA VAL A 13 25.19 6.25 -7.77
C VAL A 13 25.42 5.70 -6.36
N ILE A 14 26.67 5.56 -5.91
CA ILE A 14 26.99 5.12 -4.55
C ILE A 14 26.46 6.10 -3.51
N MET A 15 26.66 7.41 -3.69
CA MET A 15 26.14 8.40 -2.73
C MET A 15 24.61 8.41 -2.65
N VAL A 16 23.91 8.23 -3.78
CA VAL A 16 22.45 8.12 -3.78
C VAL A 16 22.00 6.84 -3.06
N GLN A 17 22.66 5.70 -3.31
CA GLN A 17 22.37 4.43 -2.64
C GLN A 17 22.58 4.54 -1.12
N SER A 18 23.66 5.18 -0.66
CA SER A 18 23.93 5.38 0.77
C SER A 18 22.88 6.29 1.44
N ALA A 19 22.48 7.38 0.79
CA ALA A 19 21.46 8.28 1.35
C ALA A 19 20.08 7.62 1.43
N LEU A 20 19.75 6.74 0.47
CA LEU A 20 18.51 5.97 0.49
C LEU A 20 18.52 4.93 1.62
N ALA A 21 19.63 4.20 1.80
CA ALA A 21 19.77 3.24 2.89
C ALA A 21 19.67 3.89 4.28
N GLU A 22 20.31 5.06 4.49
CA GLU A 22 20.18 5.85 5.73
C GLU A 22 18.73 6.30 5.98
N SER A 23 17.96 6.57 4.92
CA SER A 23 16.55 6.94 5.05
C SER A 23 15.64 5.76 5.39
N GLU A 24 15.90 4.58 4.81
CA GLU A 24 15.13 3.35 5.06
C GLU A 24 15.36 2.84 6.49
N GLU A 25 16.62 2.81 6.94
CA GLU A 25 16.97 2.42 8.32
C GLU A 25 16.34 3.38 9.34
N GLY A 26 16.35 4.69 9.05
CA GLY A 26 15.70 5.69 9.90
C GLY A 26 14.18 5.54 10.01
N VAL A 27 13.49 5.17 8.92
CA VAL A 27 12.04 4.91 8.92
C VAL A 27 11.70 3.68 9.76
N LEU A 28 12.48 2.61 9.61
CA LEU A 28 12.28 1.37 10.36
C LEU A 28 12.48 1.57 11.87
N GLU A 29 13.59 2.18 12.27
CA GLU A 29 13.86 2.46 13.68
C GLU A 29 12.77 3.34 14.31
N GLN A 30 12.29 4.34 13.57
CA GLN A 30 11.24 5.23 14.03
C GLN A 30 9.93 4.45 14.23
N ALA A 31 9.54 3.59 13.27
CA ALA A 31 8.35 2.76 13.39
C ALA A 31 8.43 1.79 14.58
N MET A 32 9.58 1.15 14.78
CA MET A 32 9.80 0.26 15.92
C MET A 32 9.77 1.02 17.27
N ARG A 33 10.28 2.26 17.32
CA ARG A 33 10.20 3.10 18.53
C ARG A 33 8.80 3.61 18.82
N ASP A 34 8.02 3.93 17.80
CA ASP A 34 6.68 4.49 17.96
C ASP A 34 5.65 3.43 18.40
N ASP A 35 5.70 2.22 17.79
CA ASP A 35 4.85 1.07 18.17
C ASP A 35 5.53 -0.26 17.80
N ALA A 36 6.42 -0.73 18.68
CA ALA A 36 7.15 -1.99 18.48
C ALA A 36 6.22 -3.20 18.29
N ALA A 37 5.11 -3.27 19.03
CA ALA A 37 4.18 -4.39 18.96
C ALA A 37 3.39 -4.40 17.64
N GLY A 38 2.91 -3.23 17.21
CA GLY A 38 2.26 -3.06 15.92
C GLY A 38 3.20 -3.34 14.74
N PHE A 39 4.44 -2.83 14.81
CA PHE A 39 5.47 -3.11 13.82
C PHE A 39 5.78 -4.62 13.74
N GLN A 40 5.99 -5.28 14.88
CA GLN A 40 6.26 -6.72 14.91
C GLN A 40 5.11 -7.51 14.27
N ALA A 41 3.86 -7.23 14.66
CA ALA A 41 2.71 -7.94 14.11
C ALA A 41 2.60 -7.75 12.58
N MET A 42 2.81 -6.53 12.10
CA MET A 42 2.83 -6.23 10.66
C MET A 42 3.93 -7.01 9.94
N ALA A 43 5.16 -6.97 10.45
CA ALA A 43 6.29 -7.65 9.81
C ALA A 43 6.10 -9.19 9.82
N GLU A 44 5.60 -9.76 10.91
CA GLU A 44 5.28 -11.19 11.01
C GLU A 44 4.21 -11.60 9.99
N ASP A 45 3.14 -10.81 9.84
CA ASP A 45 2.06 -11.09 8.87
C ASP A 45 2.57 -11.07 7.42
N VAL A 46 3.42 -10.10 7.07
CA VAL A 46 3.98 -10.00 5.71
C VAL A 46 4.98 -11.12 5.44
N ILE A 47 5.89 -11.41 6.39
CA ILE A 47 6.84 -12.53 6.26
C ILE A 47 6.10 -13.85 6.13
N ALA A 48 5.09 -14.11 6.96
CA ALA A 48 4.32 -15.35 6.90
C ALA A 48 3.48 -15.46 5.62
N GLY A 49 2.93 -14.35 5.13
CA GLY A 49 2.07 -14.33 3.96
C GLY A 49 2.82 -14.39 2.63
N PHE A 50 4.02 -13.78 2.56
CA PHE A 50 4.73 -13.50 1.30
C PHE A 50 6.19 -13.97 1.30
N GLY A 51 6.74 -14.44 2.43
CA GLY A 51 8.14 -14.85 2.55
C GLY A 51 8.47 -16.30 2.20
N GLY A 52 7.50 -17.15 1.85
CA GLY A 52 7.81 -18.54 1.46
C GLY A 52 8.70 -19.29 2.49
N PRO A 53 9.50 -20.27 2.06
CA PRO A 53 10.37 -21.04 2.97
C PRO A 53 11.64 -20.29 3.40
N ASP A 54 12.10 -19.34 2.59
CA ASP A 54 13.40 -18.70 2.76
C ASP A 54 13.31 -17.33 3.44
N GLY A 55 12.11 -16.74 3.56
CA GLY A 55 11.87 -15.44 4.16
C GLY A 55 11.40 -14.38 3.17
N LEU A 56 11.03 -13.22 3.68
CA LEU A 56 10.48 -12.13 2.88
C LEU A 56 11.54 -11.52 1.97
N THR A 57 11.33 -11.65 0.65
CA THR A 57 12.20 -11.05 -0.37
C THR A 57 11.65 -9.68 -0.83
N PRO A 58 12.45 -8.87 -1.55
CA PRO A 58 11.95 -7.64 -2.17
C PRO A 58 10.74 -7.87 -3.08
N ASP A 59 10.75 -8.94 -3.86
CA ASP A 59 9.62 -9.30 -4.72
C ASP A 59 8.36 -9.66 -3.91
N GLY A 60 8.54 -10.37 -2.78
CA GLY A 60 7.43 -10.66 -1.86
C GLY A 60 6.79 -9.41 -1.26
N ILE A 61 7.59 -8.36 -0.98
CA ILE A 61 7.09 -7.05 -0.53
C ILE A 61 6.25 -6.40 -1.63
N GLU A 62 6.75 -6.37 -2.87
CA GLU A 62 6.03 -5.77 -3.99
C GLU A 62 4.73 -6.53 -4.29
N ASP A 63 4.72 -7.86 -4.18
CA ASP A 63 3.51 -8.67 -4.30
C ASP A 63 2.49 -8.37 -3.19
N HIS A 64 2.94 -8.18 -1.95
CA HIS A 64 2.08 -7.76 -0.84
C HIS A 64 1.44 -6.40 -1.11
N VAL A 65 2.24 -5.41 -1.49
CA VAL A 65 1.77 -4.05 -1.82
C VAL A 65 0.79 -4.09 -2.99
N ALA A 66 1.11 -4.85 -4.04
CA ALA A 66 0.25 -5.01 -5.20
C ALA A 66 -1.09 -5.65 -4.82
N LEU A 67 -1.09 -6.70 -4.01
CA LEU A 67 -2.31 -7.36 -3.55
C LEU A 67 -3.17 -6.42 -2.70
N ALA A 68 -2.60 -5.75 -1.70
CA ALA A 68 -3.33 -4.83 -0.82
C ALA A 68 -4.01 -3.71 -1.63
N ARG A 69 -3.26 -3.10 -2.56
CA ARG A 69 -3.77 -2.08 -3.48
C ARG A 69 -4.86 -2.63 -4.42
N ALA A 70 -4.68 -3.84 -4.94
CA ALA A 70 -5.65 -4.48 -5.82
C ALA A 70 -6.98 -4.79 -5.11
N VAL A 71 -6.93 -5.32 -3.89
CA VAL A 71 -8.11 -5.60 -3.06
C VAL A 71 -8.88 -4.30 -2.80
N ALA A 72 -8.22 -3.28 -2.28
CA ALA A 72 -8.86 -1.99 -1.98
C ALA A 72 -9.51 -1.34 -3.21
N ARG A 73 -8.81 -1.39 -4.36
CA ARG A 73 -9.34 -0.93 -5.65
C ARG A 73 -10.61 -1.68 -6.04
N ALA A 74 -10.55 -3.02 -6.02
CA ALA A 74 -11.67 -3.86 -6.41
C ALA A 74 -12.88 -3.64 -5.51
N GLU A 75 -12.69 -3.48 -4.21
CA GLU A 75 -13.78 -3.21 -3.27
C GLU A 75 -14.45 -1.86 -3.51
N ALA A 76 -13.66 -0.81 -3.78
CA ALA A 76 -14.19 0.51 -4.09
C ALA A 76 -15.01 0.50 -5.38
N MET A 77 -14.48 -0.11 -6.43
CA MET A 77 -15.18 -0.26 -7.71
C MET A 77 -16.45 -1.10 -7.55
N ARG A 78 -16.38 -2.23 -6.82
CA ARG A 78 -17.52 -3.12 -6.57
C ARG A 78 -18.70 -2.38 -5.95
N ARG A 79 -18.45 -1.46 -5.00
CA ARG A 79 -19.53 -0.71 -4.35
C ARG A 79 -20.26 0.23 -5.32
N LEU A 80 -19.58 0.78 -6.32
CA LEU A 80 -20.20 1.62 -7.35
C LEU A 80 -20.94 0.76 -8.39
N LEU A 81 -20.29 -0.30 -8.87
CA LEU A 81 -20.87 -1.23 -9.84
C LEU A 81 -22.08 -1.99 -9.29
N ALA A 82 -22.22 -2.11 -7.97
CA ALA A 82 -23.44 -2.65 -7.35
C ALA A 82 -24.68 -1.75 -7.53
N ILE A 83 -24.49 -0.49 -7.94
CA ILE A 83 -25.55 0.49 -8.22
C ILE A 83 -25.88 0.51 -9.73
N ASP A 84 -24.96 0.07 -10.60
CA ASP A 84 -25.16 -0.04 -12.06
C ASP A 84 -26.19 -1.16 -12.36
N LEU A 85 -27.47 -0.79 -12.35
CA LEU A 85 -28.59 -1.73 -12.54
C LEU A 85 -28.76 -2.08 -14.03
N GLY A 86 -28.37 -1.16 -14.92
CA GLY A 86 -28.38 -1.37 -16.37
C GLY A 86 -27.23 -2.25 -16.88
N ASN A 87 -26.18 -2.44 -16.07
CA ASN A 87 -24.92 -3.07 -16.44
C ASN A 87 -24.29 -2.40 -17.68
N ASP A 88 -24.32 -1.06 -17.73
CA ASP A 88 -23.74 -0.25 -18.80
C ASP A 88 -22.32 0.24 -18.47
N GLY A 89 -21.82 -0.11 -17.28
CA GLY A 89 -20.51 0.26 -16.75
C GLY A 89 -20.46 1.66 -16.13
N SER A 90 -21.59 2.34 -16.03
CA SER A 90 -21.73 3.67 -15.42
C SER A 90 -22.84 3.64 -14.37
N VAL A 91 -22.93 4.71 -13.57
CA VAL A 91 -23.98 4.84 -12.56
C VAL A 91 -24.66 6.20 -12.72
N ASP A 92 -25.95 6.23 -12.95
CA ASP A 92 -26.73 7.47 -13.03
C ASP A 92 -27.60 7.75 -11.78
N ARG A 93 -28.22 8.93 -11.74
CA ARG A 93 -29.11 9.32 -10.63
C ARG A 93 -30.32 8.40 -10.48
N ASN A 94 -30.89 7.90 -11.58
CA ASN A 94 -32.06 7.03 -11.51
C ASN A 94 -31.70 5.70 -10.85
N GLU A 95 -30.56 5.13 -11.23
CA GLU A 95 -30.05 3.88 -10.65
C GLU A 95 -29.74 4.03 -9.16
N LEU A 96 -29.11 5.15 -8.78
CA LEU A 96 -28.89 5.50 -7.39
C LEU A 96 -30.21 5.62 -6.62
N GLU A 97 -31.20 6.34 -7.15
CA GLU A 97 -32.51 6.50 -6.53
C GLU A 97 -33.24 5.17 -6.34
N VAL A 98 -33.20 4.28 -7.35
CA VAL A 98 -33.79 2.94 -7.25
C VAL A 98 -33.11 2.15 -6.12
N THR A 99 -31.78 2.16 -6.08
CA THR A 99 -31.01 1.48 -5.03
C THR A 99 -31.33 2.03 -3.63
N GLN A 100 -31.52 3.35 -3.50
CA GLN A 100 -31.86 3.98 -2.23
C GLN A 100 -33.25 3.62 -1.70
N ARG A 101 -34.23 3.34 -2.57
CA ARG A 101 -35.60 2.99 -2.14
C ARG A 101 -35.61 1.76 -1.23
N ALA A 102 -34.77 0.76 -1.54
CA ALA A 102 -34.62 -0.46 -0.76
C ALA A 102 -33.69 -0.30 0.47
N ALA A 103 -32.97 0.82 0.59
CA ALA A 103 -31.97 1.04 1.62
C ALA A 103 -32.55 1.68 2.89
N SER A 104 -31.96 1.37 4.05
CA SER A 104 -32.22 2.09 5.30
C SER A 104 -31.75 3.55 5.21
N ALA A 105 -32.27 4.44 6.06
CA ALA A 105 -31.90 5.86 6.04
C ALA A 105 -30.37 6.10 6.14
N ALA A 106 -29.69 5.36 7.02
CA ALA A 106 -28.23 5.44 7.15
C ALA A 106 -27.51 4.95 5.89
N ALA A 107 -28.03 3.91 5.23
CA ALA A 107 -27.48 3.40 3.98
C ALA A 107 -27.69 4.39 2.82
N ARG A 108 -28.85 5.06 2.74
CA ARG A 108 -29.11 6.11 1.74
C ARG A 108 -28.09 7.24 1.81
N GLY A 109 -27.82 7.75 3.02
CA GLY A 109 -26.83 8.81 3.21
C GLY A 109 -25.40 8.37 2.83
N ARG A 110 -25.05 7.10 3.03
CA ARG A 110 -23.76 6.56 2.56
C ARG A 110 -23.69 6.46 1.05
N LEU A 111 -24.75 5.99 0.40
CA LEU A 111 -24.85 5.89 -1.06
C LEU A 111 -24.71 7.27 -1.71
N GLU A 112 -25.40 8.30 -1.19
CA GLU A 112 -25.26 9.67 -1.73
C GLU A 112 -23.84 10.21 -1.59
N ARG A 113 -23.21 10.07 -0.41
CA ARG A 113 -21.82 10.52 -0.24
C ARG A 113 -20.86 9.78 -1.15
N GLN A 114 -21.07 8.48 -1.33
CA GLN A 114 -20.26 7.68 -2.23
C GLN A 114 -20.42 8.16 -3.67
N PHE A 115 -21.66 8.37 -4.12
CA PHE A 115 -21.96 8.87 -5.47
C PHE A 115 -21.29 10.23 -5.69
N ALA A 116 -21.56 11.20 -4.82
CA ALA A 116 -21.00 12.54 -4.90
C ALA A 116 -19.47 12.59 -4.81
N SER A 117 -18.83 11.62 -4.14
CA SER A 117 -17.36 11.54 -4.08
C SER A 117 -16.74 10.93 -5.35
N ALA A 118 -17.53 10.20 -6.13
CA ALA A 118 -17.08 9.51 -7.33
C ALA A 118 -17.41 10.30 -8.61
N ASP A 119 -18.52 11.03 -8.63
CA ASP A 119 -18.88 12.03 -9.66
C ASP A 119 -17.97 13.27 -9.49
N THR A 120 -16.79 13.21 -10.11
CA THR A 120 -15.73 14.21 -9.98
C THR A 120 -15.95 15.41 -10.89
N ASN A 121 -16.66 15.22 -11.99
CA ASN A 121 -16.93 16.27 -12.96
C ASN A 121 -18.26 17.02 -12.69
N GLY A 122 -19.13 16.47 -11.83
CA GLY A 122 -20.39 17.05 -11.40
C GLY A 122 -21.51 16.92 -12.43
N ASP A 123 -21.43 15.96 -13.36
CA ASP A 123 -22.43 15.77 -14.42
C ASP A 123 -23.62 14.90 -14.00
N ALA A 124 -23.66 14.50 -12.71
CA ALA A 124 -24.67 13.64 -12.12
C ALA A 124 -24.71 12.22 -12.70
N ARG A 125 -23.57 11.77 -13.25
CA ARG A 125 -23.30 10.40 -13.67
C ARG A 125 -21.91 10.03 -13.17
N ILE A 126 -21.67 8.73 -12.96
CA ILE A 126 -20.35 8.20 -12.68
C ILE A 126 -19.96 7.35 -13.86
N ASP A 127 -18.96 7.78 -14.61
CA ASP A 127 -18.49 7.05 -15.78
C ASP A 127 -17.43 5.98 -15.43
N PRO A 128 -17.04 5.10 -16.39
CA PRO A 128 -16.02 4.09 -16.13
C PRO A 128 -14.65 4.66 -15.72
N ALA A 129 -14.27 5.85 -16.16
CA ALA A 129 -13.03 6.52 -15.77
C ALA A 129 -13.10 6.99 -14.32
N GLU A 130 -14.23 7.52 -13.88
CA GLU A 130 -14.47 7.93 -12.50
C GLU A 130 -14.52 6.73 -11.53
N ILE A 131 -15.14 5.62 -11.95
CA ILE A 131 -15.08 4.35 -11.18
C ILE A 131 -13.62 3.89 -11.00
N ARG A 132 -12.82 3.93 -12.07
CA ARG A 132 -11.39 3.57 -12.00
C ARG A 132 -10.60 4.54 -11.12
N ALA A 133 -10.86 5.84 -11.22
CA ALA A 133 -10.21 6.86 -10.41
C ALA A 133 -10.55 6.67 -8.92
N ASN A 134 -11.81 6.40 -8.59
CA ASN A 134 -12.23 6.07 -7.23
C ASN A 134 -11.50 4.83 -6.68
N GLY A 135 -11.38 3.79 -7.50
CA GLY A 135 -10.60 2.60 -7.18
C GLY A 135 -9.10 2.89 -6.98
N HIS A 136 -8.51 3.74 -7.80
CA HIS A 136 -7.11 4.15 -7.67
C HIS A 136 -6.85 4.92 -6.37
N ILE A 137 -7.73 5.87 -6.03
CA ILE A 137 -7.68 6.60 -4.75
C ILE A 137 -7.79 5.64 -3.56
N ALA A 138 -8.69 4.65 -3.64
CA ALA A 138 -8.82 3.64 -2.59
C ALA A 138 -7.55 2.79 -2.43
N ALA A 139 -6.90 2.42 -3.53
CA ALA A 139 -5.63 1.70 -3.50
C ALA A 139 -4.53 2.50 -2.79
N LEU A 140 -4.37 3.79 -3.12
CA LEU A 140 -3.37 4.66 -2.51
C LEU A 140 -3.63 4.92 -1.02
N ARG A 141 -4.90 4.93 -0.59
CA ARG A 141 -5.28 5.06 0.82
C ARG A 141 -5.06 3.78 1.63
N ALA A 142 -5.21 2.62 1.00
CA ALA A 142 -5.02 1.34 1.66
C ALA A 142 -3.54 0.99 1.87
N MET A 143 -2.67 1.50 1.00
CA MET A 143 -1.23 1.35 1.11
C MET A 143 -0.58 2.64 0.61
N SER A 144 -0.29 3.55 1.54
CA SER A 144 0.34 4.84 1.25
C SER A 144 1.81 4.64 0.87
N GLU A 145 2.44 5.65 0.26
CA GLU A 145 3.87 5.55 -0.08
C GLU A 145 4.74 5.37 1.17
N THR A 146 4.36 5.98 2.30
CA THR A 146 5.07 5.78 3.58
C THR A 146 4.95 4.33 4.08
N ASP A 147 3.79 3.70 3.93
CA ASP A 147 3.62 2.28 4.30
C ASP A 147 4.49 1.38 3.39
N VAL A 148 4.57 1.71 2.10
CA VAL A 148 5.43 1.00 1.14
C VAL A 148 6.90 1.17 1.47
N GLU A 149 7.34 2.38 1.82
CA GLU A 149 8.72 2.65 2.25
C GLU A 149 9.08 1.86 3.51
N LEU A 150 8.19 1.83 4.52
CA LEU A 150 8.39 1.03 5.72
C LEU A 150 8.50 -0.47 5.40
N LEU A 151 7.64 -1.00 4.52
CA LEU A 151 7.71 -2.40 4.11
C LEU A 151 9.01 -2.72 3.38
N ARG A 152 9.47 -1.84 2.49
CA ARG A 152 10.76 -2.00 1.79
C ARG A 152 11.94 -1.97 2.74
N ALA A 153 11.88 -1.11 3.76
CA ALA A 153 12.91 -1.02 4.79
C ALA A 153 13.09 -2.32 5.59
N LEU A 154 12.10 -3.23 5.59
CA LEU A 154 12.25 -4.56 6.22
C LEU A 154 13.48 -5.31 5.68
N ILE A 155 13.84 -5.12 4.41
CA ILE A 155 15.00 -5.80 3.78
C ILE A 155 16.32 -5.45 4.47
N THR A 156 16.40 -4.31 5.17
CA THR A 156 17.58 -3.95 5.97
C THR A 156 17.80 -4.88 7.17
N LEU A 157 16.78 -5.68 7.54
CA LEU A 157 16.86 -6.68 8.59
C LEU A 157 17.50 -8.00 8.15
N ASP A 158 17.86 -8.15 6.87
CA ASP A 158 18.62 -9.31 6.37
C ASP A 158 20.06 -9.26 6.93
N LEU A 159 20.23 -9.84 8.12
CA LEU A 159 21.52 -9.90 8.82
C LEU A 159 22.41 -11.01 8.26
N GLY A 160 21.79 -12.04 7.67
CA GLY A 160 22.49 -13.18 7.05
C GLY A 160 23.09 -12.85 5.69
N GLY A 161 22.55 -11.85 5.00
CA GLY A 161 22.91 -11.47 3.63
C GLY A 161 22.43 -12.48 2.59
N ASP A 162 21.33 -13.20 2.84
CA ASP A 162 20.79 -14.21 1.93
C ASP A 162 19.73 -13.66 0.96
N GLY A 163 19.39 -12.37 1.10
CA GLY A 163 18.44 -11.66 0.25
C GLY A 163 16.99 -11.80 0.71
N ALA A 164 16.75 -12.42 1.87
CA ALA A 164 15.43 -12.59 2.44
C ALA A 164 15.43 -12.22 3.94
N VAL A 165 14.28 -11.83 4.46
CA VAL A 165 14.11 -11.51 5.88
C VAL A 165 13.31 -12.61 6.56
N SER A 166 13.98 -13.33 7.46
CA SER A 166 13.36 -14.38 8.25
C SER A 166 12.69 -13.85 9.52
N LEU A 167 11.78 -14.64 10.10
CA LEU A 167 11.20 -14.34 11.42
C LEU A 167 12.27 -14.30 12.53
N GLN A 168 13.39 -15.01 12.36
CA GLN A 168 14.48 -15.02 13.33
C GLN A 168 15.25 -13.70 13.30
N GLU A 169 15.51 -13.15 12.11
CA GLU A 169 16.17 -11.87 11.94
C GLU A 169 15.32 -10.72 12.46
N LEU A 170 14.01 -10.73 12.17
CA LEU A 170 13.06 -9.78 12.76
C LEU A 170 13.14 -9.77 14.30
N ARG A 171 13.09 -10.95 14.93
CA ARG A 171 13.19 -11.06 16.40
C ARG A 171 14.53 -10.57 16.94
N THR A 172 15.62 -10.81 16.20
CA THR A 172 16.96 -10.35 16.58
C THR A 172 17.07 -8.83 16.49
N ALA A 173 16.46 -8.21 15.49
CA ALA A 173 16.40 -6.76 15.35
C ALA A 173 15.60 -6.11 16.50
N LEU A 174 14.44 -6.67 16.84
CA LEU A 174 13.60 -6.20 17.94
C LEU A 174 14.30 -6.31 19.29
N SER A 175 15.02 -7.41 19.57
CA SER A 175 15.75 -7.55 20.84
C SER A 175 16.88 -6.53 20.98
N ARG A 176 17.59 -6.21 19.88
CA ARG A 176 18.65 -5.20 19.90
C ARG A 176 18.12 -3.80 20.20
N LEU A 177 16.91 -3.48 19.74
CA LEU A 177 16.28 -2.21 20.03
C LEU A 177 15.89 -2.08 21.51
N ASP A 178 15.32 -3.14 22.09
CA ASP A 178 14.95 -3.18 23.52
C ASP A 178 16.19 -3.02 24.44
N GLU A 179 17.32 -3.61 24.04
CA GLU A 179 18.60 -3.45 24.75
C GLU A 179 19.21 -2.04 24.63
N ALA A 180 18.81 -1.26 23.61
CA ALA A 180 19.34 0.08 23.33
C ALA A 180 18.52 1.22 23.97
N THR A 181 17.29 0.93 24.45
CA THR A 181 16.38 1.87 25.12
C THR A 181 16.44 1.79 26.64
#